data_AF-A0A2S9YNR6-F1
#
_entry.id   AF-A0A2S9YNR6-F1
#
_cell.length_a   1.000
_cell.length_b   1.000
_cell.length_c   1.000
_cell.angle_alpha   90.00
_cell.angle_beta   90.00
_cell.angle_gamma   90.00
#
_symmetry.space_group_name_H-M   'P 1'
#
loop_
_entity.id
_entity.type
_entity.pdbx_description
1 polymer ?
#
loop_
_entity_poly.entity_id
_entity_poly.type
_entity_poly.pdbx_seq_one_letter_code
_entity_poly.pdbx_strand_id
1 'polypeptide(L)'
;MATKVSFEGKRELRWLMVSRCLITYLEEEVEFSDELWDEWMEAIGRPGVAAVMLCSWGATQPSHQQWRRVTRLMRELDLPVAVVTADRHNLALAKAAAWLGTNIESHRWNELGVAVRAVGLGDQIITAQARITALRDRFGARTPPAEAFAGVDTQPRHVLPMAASSELVYEQSEAIQQRLAQVQARLQAHQSQVAADPVGASVAAPESS
;
A
#
# COMPACT_ATOMS: atom_id res chain seq x y z
N MET A 1 -15.12 16.11 -30.92
CA MET A 1 -15.64 15.12 -29.97
C MET A 1 -14.55 14.08 -29.76
N ALA A 2 -13.84 14.16 -28.63
CA ALA A 2 -12.74 13.24 -28.35
C ALA A 2 -13.32 11.87 -27.98
N THR A 3 -13.04 10.87 -28.80
CA THR A 3 -13.41 9.48 -28.57
C THR A 3 -12.70 9.01 -27.30
N LYS A 4 -13.44 8.97 -26.19
CA LYS A 4 -12.97 8.47 -24.90
C LYS A 4 -12.59 7.02 -25.13
N VAL A 5 -11.28 6.75 -25.25
CA VAL A 5 -10.75 5.38 -25.34
C VAL A 5 -11.25 4.64 -24.11
N SER A 6 -12.19 3.73 -24.32
CA SER A 6 -12.69 2.81 -23.32
C SER A 6 -11.52 1.90 -22.93
N PHE A 7 -10.78 2.31 -21.90
CA PHE A 7 -9.79 1.44 -21.29
C PHE A 7 -10.55 0.25 -20.68
N GLU A 8 -10.52 -0.85 -21.42
CA GLU A 8 -11.06 -2.15 -21.04
C GLU A 8 -10.24 -2.69 -19.87
N GLY A 9 -10.70 -2.37 -18.67
CA GLY A 9 -10.10 -2.81 -17.42
C GLY A 9 -10.77 -2.05 -16.31
N LYS A 10 -11.86 -2.61 -15.76
CA LYS A 10 -12.69 -2.06 -14.68
C LYS A 10 -11.79 -1.59 -13.52
N ARG A 11 -11.56 -0.27 -13.42
CA ARG A 11 -10.65 0.39 -12.43
C ARG A 11 -11.38 0.89 -11.18
N GLU A 12 -12.66 0.56 -11.07
CA GLU A 12 -13.66 1.35 -10.36
C GLU A 12 -13.50 1.22 -8.84
N LEU A 13 -13.34 0.00 -8.35
CA LEU A 13 -13.27 -0.31 -6.92
C LEU A 13 -12.20 -1.37 -6.65
N ARG A 14 -11.25 -1.05 -5.77
CA ARG A 14 -10.10 -1.91 -5.45
C ARG A 14 -9.98 -2.03 -3.93
N TRP A 15 -9.64 -3.21 -3.42
CA TRP A 15 -9.38 -3.37 -2.00
C TRP A 15 -8.29 -4.40 -1.72
N LEU A 16 -7.70 -4.28 -0.54
CA LEU A 16 -6.76 -5.24 0.02
C LEU A 16 -6.91 -5.28 1.54
N MET A 17 -6.42 -6.35 2.13
CA MET A 17 -6.44 -6.57 3.57
C MET A 17 -5.05 -6.25 4.14
N VAL A 18 -4.99 -5.41 5.18
CA VAL A 18 -3.78 -5.22 6.00
C VAL A 18 -4.13 -5.55 7.44
N SER A 19 -3.54 -6.63 7.97
CA SER A 19 -3.95 -7.18 9.26
C SER A 19 -5.48 -7.44 9.26
N ARG A 20 -6.25 -6.71 10.05
CA ARG A 20 -7.71 -6.80 10.15
C ARG A 20 -8.45 -5.57 9.57
N CYS A 21 -7.76 -4.69 8.86
CA CYS A 21 -8.34 -3.48 8.29
C CYS A 21 -8.46 -3.55 6.76
N LEU A 22 -9.69 -3.45 6.24
CA LEU A 22 -9.99 -3.56 4.82
C LEU A 22 -9.77 -2.20 4.18
N ILE A 23 -8.69 -2.10 3.42
CA ILE A 23 -8.32 -0.87 2.73
C ILE A 23 -8.95 -0.89 1.35
N THR A 24 -9.83 0.06 1.08
CA THR A 24 -10.55 0.22 -0.18
C THR A 24 -10.12 1.51 -0.85
N TYR A 25 -9.83 1.46 -2.14
CA TYR A 25 -9.67 2.62 -2.99
C TYR A 25 -10.81 2.70 -4.01
N LEU A 26 -11.47 3.84 -4.07
CA LEU A 26 -12.56 4.16 -4.99
C LEU A 26 -12.06 5.16 -6.05
N GLU A 27 -12.25 4.81 -7.33
CA GLU A 27 -11.91 5.68 -8.44
C GLU A 27 -12.89 6.87 -8.53
N GLU A 28 -12.39 8.03 -8.93
CA GLU A 28 -13.20 9.24 -9.10
C GLU A 28 -14.03 9.19 -10.38
N GLU A 29 -15.24 9.73 -10.35
CA GLU A 29 -16.12 9.87 -11.52
C GLU A 29 -16.44 8.57 -12.28
N VAL A 30 -16.34 7.43 -11.59
CA VAL A 30 -16.71 6.12 -12.13
C VAL A 30 -17.94 5.61 -11.40
N GLU A 31 -18.95 5.22 -12.17
CA GLU A 31 -20.11 4.48 -11.64
C GLU A 31 -19.69 3.05 -11.31
N PHE A 32 -20.00 2.59 -10.09
CA PHE A 32 -19.70 1.23 -9.67
C PHE A 32 -20.84 0.30 -10.07
N SER A 33 -20.52 -0.78 -10.78
CA SER A 33 -21.52 -1.82 -11.05
C SER A 33 -22.06 -2.41 -9.74
N ASP A 34 -23.34 -2.76 -9.72
CA ASP A 34 -23.97 -3.32 -8.52
C ASP A 34 -23.32 -4.65 -8.11
N GLU A 35 -22.86 -5.45 -9.07
CA GLU A 35 -22.14 -6.70 -8.78
C GLU A 35 -20.81 -6.42 -8.07
N LEU A 36 -20.03 -5.45 -8.55
CA LEU A 36 -18.76 -5.08 -7.93
C LEU A 36 -18.97 -4.53 -6.52
N TRP A 37 -20.02 -3.74 -6.34
CA TRP A 37 -20.42 -3.19 -5.05
C TRP A 37 -20.85 -4.28 -4.06
N ASP A 38 -21.65 -5.25 -4.53
CA ASP A 38 -22.10 -6.38 -3.72
C ASP A 38 -20.93 -7.27 -3.28
N GLU A 39 -19.98 -7.56 -4.18
CA GLU A 39 -18.77 -8.32 -3.85
C GLU A 39 -17.89 -7.59 -2.82
N TRP A 40 -17.80 -6.26 -2.91
CA TRP A 40 -17.09 -5.46 -1.91
C TRP A 40 -17.80 -5.44 -0.55
N MET A 41 -19.13 -5.33 -0.53
CA MET A 41 -19.91 -5.43 0.71
C MET A 41 -19.80 -6.81 1.35
N GLU A 42 -19.77 -7.88 0.54
CA GLU A 42 -19.49 -9.22 1.04
C GLU A 42 -18.10 -9.25 1.71
N ALA A 43 -17.08 -8.65 1.08
CA ALA A 43 -15.74 -8.55 1.66
C ALA A 43 -15.72 -7.81 3.00
N ILE A 44 -16.48 -6.72 3.16
CA ILE A 44 -16.64 -6.02 4.45
C ILE A 44 -17.26 -6.93 5.52
N GLY A 45 -18.26 -7.72 5.14
CA GLY A 45 -18.98 -8.62 6.05
C GLY A 45 -18.21 -9.88 6.46
N ARG A 46 -17.01 -10.11 5.93
CA ARG A 46 -16.25 -11.34 6.22
C ARG A 46 -15.74 -11.37 7.66
N PRO A 47 -15.78 -12.54 8.31
CA PRO A 47 -15.11 -12.74 9.59
C PRO A 47 -13.62 -12.39 9.47
N GLY A 48 -13.13 -11.53 10.36
CA GLY A 48 -11.73 -11.09 10.38
C GLY A 48 -11.56 -9.61 10.07
N VAL A 49 -12.47 -9.00 9.30
CA VAL A 49 -12.53 -7.55 9.12
C VAL A 49 -12.96 -6.91 10.43
N ALA A 50 -12.11 -6.04 10.97
CA ALA A 50 -12.33 -5.32 12.22
C ALA A 50 -12.29 -3.80 12.06
N ALA A 51 -11.89 -3.31 10.88
CA ALA A 51 -11.94 -1.89 10.53
C ALA A 51 -11.97 -1.74 9.00
N VAL A 52 -12.38 -0.57 8.51
CA VAL A 52 -12.42 -0.27 7.07
C VAL A 52 -11.76 1.09 6.81
N MET A 53 -10.92 1.17 5.78
CA MET A 53 -10.46 2.44 5.23
C MET A 53 -11.04 2.64 3.84
N LEU A 54 -11.65 3.80 3.61
CA LEU A 54 -12.18 4.22 2.32
C LEU A 54 -11.34 5.35 1.77
N CYS A 55 -10.59 5.11 0.71
CA CYS A 55 -9.69 6.07 0.10
C CYS A 55 -10.22 6.47 -1.27
N SER A 56 -10.18 7.77 -1.59
CA SER A 56 -10.52 8.28 -2.93
C SER A 56 -9.74 9.55 -3.20
N TRP A 57 -9.34 9.80 -4.44
CA TRP A 57 -8.74 11.08 -4.79
C TRP A 57 -9.83 12.14 -5.01
N GLY A 58 -10.71 11.93 -5.99
CA GLY A 58 -11.85 12.81 -6.29
C GLY A 58 -13.21 12.30 -5.83
N ALA A 59 -14.25 12.91 -6.39
CA ALA A 59 -15.64 12.65 -6.03
C ALA A 59 -16.05 11.23 -6.42
N THR A 60 -16.62 10.50 -5.45
CA THR A 60 -17.25 9.20 -5.68
C THR A 60 -18.75 9.39 -5.83
N GLN A 61 -19.39 8.59 -6.68
CA GLN A 61 -20.84 8.70 -6.92
C GLN A 61 -21.53 7.35 -6.68
N PRO A 62 -21.50 6.80 -5.45
CA PRO A 62 -22.32 5.65 -5.14
C PRO A 62 -23.80 6.02 -5.30
N SER A 63 -24.62 5.09 -5.77
CA SER A 63 -26.06 5.29 -5.79
C SER A 63 -26.60 5.46 -4.36
N HIS A 64 -27.74 6.12 -4.21
CA HIS A 64 -28.35 6.28 -2.88
C HIS A 64 -28.63 4.95 -2.18
N GLN A 65 -28.99 3.91 -2.95
CA GLN A 65 -29.20 2.55 -2.42
C GLN A 65 -27.87 1.92 -1.97
N GLN A 66 -26.82 2.03 -2.78
CA GLN A 66 -25.47 1.55 -2.46
C GLN A 66 -24.96 2.19 -1.17
N TRP A 67 -25.06 3.53 -1.05
CA TRP A 67 -24.66 4.27 0.15
C TRP A 67 -25.44 3.86 1.40
N ARG A 68 -26.77 3.71 1.31
CA ARG A 68 -27.59 3.26 2.46
C ARG A 68 -27.28 1.83 2.89
N ARG A 69 -27.01 0.93 1.94
CA ARG A 69 -26.69 -0.48 2.25
C ARG A 69 -25.35 -0.57 2.98
N VAL A 70 -24.31 0.11 2.50
CA VAL A 70 -22.98 0.03 3.12
C VAL A 70 -22.93 0.72 4.49
N THR A 71 -23.55 1.90 4.63
CA THR A 71 -23.59 2.60 5.92
C THR A 71 -24.35 1.79 6.98
N ARG A 72 -25.46 1.16 6.60
CA ARG A 72 -26.17 0.22 7.48
C ARG A 72 -25.27 -0.95 7.89
N LEU A 73 -24.58 -1.59 6.94
CA LEU A 73 -23.70 -2.71 7.21
C LEU A 73 -22.56 -2.34 8.18
N MET A 74 -21.86 -1.22 7.93
CA MET A 74 -20.76 -0.76 8.79
C MET A 74 -21.23 -0.47 10.21
N ARG A 75 -22.44 0.10 10.36
CA ARG A 75 -23.06 0.36 11.66
C ARG A 75 -23.51 -0.91 12.38
N GLU A 76 -24.13 -1.86 11.67
CA GLU A 76 -24.56 -3.15 12.24
C GLU A 76 -23.37 -3.97 12.74
N LEU A 77 -22.22 -3.87 12.07
CA LEU A 77 -20.98 -4.53 12.45
C LEU A 77 -20.12 -3.72 13.43
N ASP A 78 -20.54 -2.51 13.81
CA ASP A 78 -19.80 -1.56 14.64
C ASP A 78 -18.33 -1.38 14.22
N LEU A 79 -18.10 -1.29 12.90
CA LEU A 79 -16.74 -1.16 12.35
C LEU A 79 -16.22 0.26 12.52
N PRO A 80 -15.01 0.47 13.05
CA PRO A 80 -14.26 1.71 12.88
C PRO A 80 -13.97 1.94 11.39
N VAL A 81 -14.35 3.10 10.88
CA VAL A 81 -14.17 3.49 9.48
C VAL A 81 -13.38 4.78 9.38
N ALA A 82 -12.34 4.81 8.56
CA ALA A 82 -11.66 6.06 8.20
C ALA A 82 -11.82 6.35 6.70
N VAL A 83 -12.33 7.53 6.37
CA VAL A 83 -12.43 8.04 5.00
C VAL A 83 -11.27 8.97 4.73
N VAL A 84 -10.48 8.72 3.69
CA VAL A 84 -9.38 9.57 3.24
C VAL A 84 -9.69 10.08 1.85
N THR A 85 -9.88 11.40 1.71
CA THR A 85 -10.29 11.98 0.42
C THR A 85 -9.82 13.42 0.22
N ALA A 86 -9.58 13.81 -1.04
CA ALA A 86 -9.35 15.23 -1.39
C ALA A 86 -10.66 15.97 -1.68
N ASP A 87 -11.73 15.25 -1.98
CA ASP A 87 -13.00 15.82 -2.39
C ASP A 87 -13.90 16.23 -1.21
N ARG A 88 -14.61 17.36 -1.34
CA ARG A 88 -15.49 17.90 -0.29
C ARG A 88 -16.82 17.17 -0.21
N HIS A 89 -17.34 16.65 -1.32
CA HIS A 89 -18.60 15.90 -1.34
C HIS A 89 -18.46 14.59 -0.57
N ASN A 90 -17.37 13.85 -0.79
CA ASN A 90 -17.08 12.63 -0.02
C ASN A 90 -16.96 12.89 1.49
N LEU A 91 -16.35 14.00 1.92
CA LEU A 91 -16.32 14.39 3.34
C LEU A 91 -17.72 14.66 3.90
N ALA A 92 -18.61 15.28 3.11
CA ALA A 92 -19.99 15.50 3.53
C ALA A 92 -20.75 14.19 3.67
N LEU A 93 -20.54 13.23 2.76
CA LEU A 93 -21.11 11.88 2.87
C LEU A 93 -20.62 11.14 4.11
N ALA A 94 -19.33 11.21 4.42
CA ALA A 94 -18.76 10.62 5.63
C ALA A 94 -19.38 11.22 6.90
N LYS A 95 -19.51 12.54 6.96
CA LYS A 95 -20.16 13.24 8.08
C LYS A 95 -21.63 12.87 8.21
N ALA A 96 -22.35 12.72 7.10
CA ALA A 96 -23.73 12.26 7.12
C ALA A 96 -23.85 10.82 7.65
N ALA A 97 -22.93 9.93 7.25
CA ALA A 97 -22.88 8.56 7.78
C ALA A 97 -22.57 8.54 9.29
N ALA A 98 -21.72 9.45 9.78
CA ALA A 98 -21.45 9.61 11.22
C ALA A 98 -22.71 10.02 11.99
N TRP A 99 -23.49 10.97 11.46
CA TRP A 99 -24.78 11.36 12.05
C TRP A 99 -25.82 10.24 12.09
N LEU A 100 -25.71 9.26 11.18
CA LEU A 100 -26.55 8.05 11.19
C LEU A 100 -26.06 6.97 12.17
N GLY A 101 -25.02 7.26 12.96
CA GLY A 101 -24.47 6.39 14.01
C GLY A 101 -23.37 5.45 13.53
N THR A 102 -22.80 5.65 12.34
CA THR A 102 -21.63 4.88 11.92
C THR A 102 -20.39 5.42 12.64
N ASN A 103 -19.51 4.55 13.14
CA ASN A 103 -18.22 4.95 13.71
C ASN A 103 -17.24 5.33 12.58
N ILE A 104 -17.42 6.52 12.00
CA ILE A 104 -16.68 6.97 10.83
C ILE A 104 -15.99 8.32 11.07
N GLU A 105 -14.69 8.37 10.77
CA GLU A 105 -13.88 9.58 10.76
C GLU A 105 -13.48 9.93 9.33
N SER A 106 -13.32 11.22 9.05
CA SER A 106 -12.96 11.71 7.72
C SER A 106 -11.69 12.54 7.78
N HIS A 107 -10.75 12.26 6.90
CA HIS A 107 -9.41 12.82 6.87
C HIS A 107 -9.04 13.27 5.46
N ARG A 108 -8.12 14.23 5.40
CA ARG A 108 -7.45 14.62 4.15
C ARG A 108 -6.27 13.69 3.86
N TRP A 109 -5.80 13.67 2.62
CA TRP A 109 -4.64 12.86 2.21
C TRP A 109 -3.34 13.21 2.95
N ASN A 110 -3.14 14.48 3.31
CA ASN A 110 -2.00 14.90 4.15
C ASN A 110 -2.11 14.42 5.60
N GLU A 111 -3.28 13.92 6.01
CA GLU A 111 -3.56 13.36 7.34
C GLU A 111 -3.60 11.82 7.30
N LEU A 112 -3.13 11.19 6.22
CA LEU A 112 -3.19 9.74 6.02
C LEU A 112 -2.63 8.95 7.22
N GLY A 113 -1.56 9.43 7.86
CA GLY A 113 -1.00 8.79 9.05
C GLY A 113 -1.92 8.81 10.28
N VAL A 114 -2.75 9.84 10.42
CA VAL A 114 -3.78 9.93 11.47
C VAL A 114 -4.91 8.95 11.17
N ALA A 115 -5.38 8.92 9.92
CA ALA A 115 -6.42 7.99 9.48
C ALA A 115 -6.03 6.51 9.71
N VAL A 116 -4.79 6.15 9.41
CA VAL A 116 -4.25 4.80 9.63
C VAL A 116 -4.22 4.43 11.12
N ARG A 117 -3.94 5.40 12.01
CA ARG A 117 -4.02 5.19 13.47
C ARG A 117 -5.45 5.01 13.96
N ALA A 118 -6.41 5.78 13.43
CA ALA A 118 -7.81 5.71 13.80
C ALA A 118 -8.42 4.31 13.58
N VAL A 119 -7.95 3.58 12.56
CA VAL A 119 -8.37 2.20 12.27
C VAL A 119 -7.51 1.11 12.96
N GLY A 120 -6.66 1.48 13.91
CA GLY A 120 -5.87 0.54 14.70
C GLY A 120 -4.62 -0.03 14.00
N LEU A 121 -4.13 0.60 12.94
CA LEU A 121 -2.90 0.19 12.23
C LEU A 121 -1.66 1.00 12.64
N GLY A 122 -1.63 1.54 13.88
CA GLY A 122 -0.56 2.42 14.35
C GLY A 122 0.85 1.83 14.23
N ASP A 123 1.02 0.56 14.62
CA ASP A 123 2.32 -0.14 14.56
C ASP A 123 2.75 -0.47 13.12
N GLN A 124 1.81 -0.42 12.17
CA GLN A 124 2.04 -0.72 10.76
C GLN A 124 1.91 0.52 9.87
N ILE A 125 2.06 1.72 10.43
CA ILE A 125 1.74 2.96 9.73
C ILE A 125 2.48 3.12 8.40
N ILE A 126 3.78 2.83 8.37
CA ILE A 126 4.61 2.95 7.17
C ILE A 126 4.16 1.93 6.11
N THR A 127 3.99 0.67 6.51
CA THR A 127 3.55 -0.41 5.60
C THR A 127 2.15 -0.16 5.06
N ALA A 128 1.22 0.28 5.91
CA ALA A 128 -0.16 0.60 5.52
C ALA A 128 -0.18 1.78 4.54
N GLN A 129 0.56 2.87 4.81
CA GLN A 129 0.69 4.00 3.90
C GLN A 129 1.25 3.57 2.54
N ALA A 130 2.33 2.79 2.52
CA ALA A 130 2.92 2.30 1.28
C ALA A 130 1.92 1.44 0.48
N ARG A 131 1.14 0.58 1.15
CA ARG A 131 0.10 -0.23 0.50
C ARG A 131 -1.07 0.62 0.00
N ILE A 132 -1.49 1.66 0.71
CA ILE A 132 -2.54 2.59 0.26
C ILE A 132 -2.07 3.34 -0.99
N THR A 133 -0.84 3.85 -0.99
CA THR A 133 -0.25 4.52 -2.16
C THR A 133 -0.11 3.56 -3.33
N ALA A 134 0.37 2.32 -3.10
CA ALA A 134 0.43 1.31 -4.13
C ALA A 134 -0.96 0.92 -4.66
N LEU A 135 -1.97 0.81 -3.79
CA LEU A 135 -3.35 0.51 -4.19
C LEU A 135 -3.92 1.62 -5.07
N ARG A 136 -3.66 2.89 -4.74
CA ARG A 136 -4.02 4.05 -5.56
C ARG A 136 -3.35 3.98 -6.93
N ASP A 137 -2.02 3.83 -6.94
CA ASP A 137 -1.19 3.89 -8.14
C ASP A 137 -1.25 2.61 -9.00
N ARG A 138 -1.86 1.52 -8.49
CA ARG A 138 -2.04 0.27 -9.24
C ARG A 138 -3.02 0.45 -10.38
N PHE A 139 -2.52 0.73 -11.57
CA PHE A 139 -3.29 0.67 -12.81
C PHE A 139 -3.40 -0.78 -13.29
N GLY A 140 -4.62 -1.32 -13.47
CA GLY A 140 -4.78 -2.68 -14.00
C GLY A 140 -6.09 -3.37 -13.60
N ALA A 141 -6.19 -4.66 -13.89
CA ALA A 141 -7.35 -5.48 -13.58
C ALA A 141 -7.60 -5.57 -12.07
N ARG A 142 -8.88 -5.76 -11.72
CA ARG A 142 -9.41 -5.93 -10.37
C ARG A 142 -8.54 -6.90 -9.54
N THR A 143 -8.21 -6.52 -8.30
CA THR A 143 -7.56 -7.44 -7.35
C THR A 143 -8.48 -8.66 -7.15
N PRO A 144 -8.07 -9.87 -7.54
CA PRO A 144 -8.89 -11.04 -7.29
C PRO A 144 -9.06 -11.24 -5.79
N PRO A 145 -10.19 -11.78 -5.32
CA PRO A 145 -10.44 -11.97 -3.89
C PRO A 145 -9.31 -12.72 -3.17
N ALA A 146 -8.71 -13.71 -3.84
CA ALA A 146 -7.57 -14.45 -3.29
C ALA A 146 -6.36 -13.55 -2.95
N GLU A 147 -6.03 -12.57 -3.80
CA GLU A 147 -4.94 -11.62 -3.53
C GLU A 147 -5.31 -10.61 -2.44
N ALA A 148 -6.57 -10.18 -2.39
CA ALA A 148 -7.01 -9.19 -1.40
C ALA A 148 -6.77 -9.69 0.03
N PHE A 149 -6.92 -11.00 0.28
CA PHE A 149 -6.75 -11.61 1.60
C PHE A 149 -5.44 -12.39 1.79
N ALA A 150 -4.58 -12.49 0.76
CA ALA A 150 -3.33 -13.27 0.81
C ALA A 150 -2.33 -12.78 1.88
N GLY A 151 -2.49 -11.56 2.39
CA GLY A 151 -1.67 -10.99 3.46
C GLY A 151 -2.26 -11.10 4.87
N VAL A 152 -3.44 -11.70 5.02
CA VAL A 152 -3.93 -12.10 6.35
C VAL A 152 -3.23 -13.40 6.65
N ASP A 153 -2.13 -13.30 7.38
CA ASP A 153 -1.54 -14.43 8.06
C ASP A 153 -2.64 -15.11 8.89
N THR A 154 -3.26 -16.14 8.31
CA THR A 154 -3.37 -17.41 9.01
C THR A 154 -1.94 -17.89 9.19
N GLN A 155 -1.18 -17.23 10.09
CA GLN A 155 -0.18 -17.99 10.79
C GLN A 155 -0.99 -19.01 11.58
N PRO A 156 -0.96 -20.32 11.24
CA PRO A 156 -1.24 -21.28 12.27
C PRO A 156 -0.36 -20.86 13.44
N ARG A 157 -0.91 -20.78 14.65
CA ARG A 157 -0.11 -20.74 15.87
C ARG A 157 0.66 -22.06 15.92
N HIS A 158 1.72 -22.14 15.12
CA HIS A 158 2.67 -23.23 15.15
C HIS A 158 3.51 -22.92 16.38
N VAL A 159 3.13 -23.53 17.49
CA VAL A 159 4.03 -23.72 18.63
C VAL A 159 5.13 -24.64 18.11
N LEU A 160 6.15 -24.08 17.47
CA LEU A 160 7.34 -24.81 17.07
C LEU A 160 8.43 -24.63 18.14
N PRO A 161 9.16 -25.70 18.47
CA PRO A 161 10.17 -25.70 19.52
C PRO A 161 11.33 -24.76 19.18
N MET A 162 11.79 -24.01 20.18
CA MET A 162 12.80 -22.93 20.10
C MET A 162 14.23 -23.33 19.68
N ALA A 163 14.44 -24.43 18.95
CA ALA A 163 15.78 -24.95 18.68
C ALA A 163 16.36 -24.58 17.29
N ALA A 164 15.55 -24.21 16.29
CA ALA A 164 16.02 -24.10 14.89
C ALA A 164 16.31 -22.68 14.38
N SER A 165 15.90 -21.62 15.10
CA SER A 165 16.04 -20.23 14.60
C SER A 165 17.43 -19.63 14.74
N SER A 166 18.36 -20.29 15.45
CA SER A 166 19.72 -19.78 15.59
C SER A 166 20.57 -20.09 14.36
N GLU A 167 20.43 -21.27 13.76
CA GLU A 167 21.32 -21.78 12.71
C GLU A 167 21.20 -20.99 11.38
N LEU A 168 19.96 -20.68 10.97
CA LEU A 168 19.68 -19.90 9.74
C LEU A 168 20.16 -18.44 9.81
N VAL A 169 20.24 -17.85 11.01
CA VAL A 169 20.72 -16.47 11.19
C VAL A 169 22.26 -16.42 11.11
N TYR A 170 22.95 -17.48 11.55
CA TYR A 170 24.41 -17.58 11.39
C TYR A 170 24.82 -17.74 9.93
N GLU A 171 24.13 -18.57 9.15
CA GLU A 171 24.46 -18.80 7.73
C GLU A 171 24.31 -17.53 6.87
N GLN A 172 23.27 -16.72 7.08
CA GLN A 172 23.12 -15.45 6.37
C GLN A 172 24.18 -14.42 6.77
N SER A 173 24.63 -14.43 8.03
CA SER A 173 25.66 -13.51 8.52
C SER A 173 27.03 -13.77 7.86
N GLU A 174 27.42 -15.04 7.69
CA GLU A 174 28.67 -15.40 7.02
C GLU A 174 28.68 -15.00 5.54
N ALA A 175 27.59 -15.23 4.81
CA ALA A 175 27.49 -14.87 3.40
C ALA A 175 27.60 -13.35 3.17
N ILE A 176 27.04 -12.55 4.10
CA ILE A 176 27.15 -11.09 4.05
C ILE A 176 28.59 -10.64 4.34
N GLN A 177 29.24 -11.21 5.34
CA GLN A 177 30.63 -10.89 5.69
C GLN A 177 31.60 -11.24 4.56
N GLN A 178 31.42 -12.39 3.90
CA GLN A 178 32.23 -12.78 2.75
C GLN A 178 32.08 -11.82 1.58
N ARG A 179 30.86 -11.38 1.25
CA ARG A 179 30.63 -10.40 0.18
C ARG A 179 31.28 -9.05 0.50
N LEU A 180 31.22 -8.61 1.75
CA LEU A 180 31.84 -7.37 2.20
C LEU A 180 33.37 -7.40 2.07
N ALA A 181 34.00 -8.49 2.47
CA ALA A 181 35.44 -8.69 2.32
C ALA A 181 35.86 -8.69 0.83
N GLN A 182 35.06 -9.32 -0.04
CA GLN A 182 35.33 -9.39 -1.47
C GLN A 182 35.26 -8.01 -2.15
N VAL A 183 34.31 -7.16 -1.73
CA VAL A 183 34.18 -5.78 -2.22
C VAL A 183 35.37 -4.93 -1.76
N GLN A 184 35.79 -5.06 -0.50
CA GLN A 184 36.95 -4.34 0.04
C GLN A 184 38.25 -4.70 -0.70
N ALA A 185 38.47 -5.99 -0.98
CA ALA A 185 39.64 -6.43 -1.74
C ALA A 185 39.68 -5.85 -3.17
N ARG A 186 38.52 -5.78 -3.85
CA ARG A 186 38.43 -5.16 -5.19
C ARG A 186 38.76 -3.67 -5.16
N LEU A 187 38.30 -2.94 -4.14
CA LEU A 187 38.58 -1.51 -4.01
C LEU A 187 40.08 -1.26 -3.74
N GLN A 188 40.72 -2.08 -2.91
CA GLN A 188 42.16 -1.97 -2.67
C GLN A 188 42.99 -2.24 -3.94
N ALA A 189 42.64 -3.29 -4.71
CA ALA A 189 43.31 -3.60 -5.97
C ALA A 189 43.20 -2.45 -6.99
N HIS A 190 42.03 -1.82 -7.10
CA HIS A 190 41.85 -0.64 -7.95
C HIS A 190 42.68 0.56 -7.48
N GLN A 191 42.76 0.82 -6.17
CA GLN A 191 43.58 1.91 -5.65
C GLN A 191 45.07 1.69 -5.92
N SER A 192 45.56 0.45 -5.79
CA SER A 192 46.95 0.11 -6.12
C SER A 192 47.25 0.25 -7.62
N GLN A 193 46.30 -0.08 -8.50
CA GLN A 193 46.45 0.12 -9.95
C GLN A 193 46.50 1.60 -10.32
N VAL A 194 45.63 2.43 -9.74
CA VAL A 194 45.61 3.88 -9.98
C VAL A 194 46.88 4.55 -9.44
N ALA A 195 47.45 4.07 -8.33
CA ALA A 195 48.70 4.58 -7.79
C ALA A 195 49.95 4.12 -8.58
N ALA A 196 49.86 3.05 -9.37
CA ALA A 196 50.97 2.47 -10.11
C ALA A 196 51.09 2.98 -11.57
N ASP A 197 50.15 3.80 -12.05
CA ASP A 197 50.26 4.57 -13.29
C ASP A 197 50.72 6.01 -12.97
N PRO A 198 52.03 6.28 -12.81
CA PRO A 198 52.51 7.65 -12.83
C PRO A 198 52.34 8.16 -14.25
N VAL A 199 51.32 9.00 -14.47
CA VAL A 199 51.15 9.80 -15.68
C VAL A 199 52.50 10.42 -16.01
N GLY A 200 53.07 9.96 -17.12
CA GLY A 200 54.38 10.31 -17.60
C GLY A 200 54.54 11.83 -17.67
N ALA A 201 55.44 12.34 -16.84
CA ALA A 201 56.24 13.49 -17.19
C ALA A 201 56.98 13.20 -18.51
N SER A 202 57.22 14.27 -19.28
CA SER A 202 58.14 14.36 -20.43
C SER A 202 57.52 14.28 -21.82
N VAL A 203 57.21 15.46 -22.39
CA VAL A 203 57.62 15.86 -23.76
C VAL A 203 57.84 17.39 -23.69
N ALA A 204 59.05 17.86 -23.35
CA ALA A 204 60.13 18.19 -24.28
C ALA A 204 59.75 19.25 -25.34
N ALA A 205 60.20 20.48 -25.11
CA ALA A 205 60.37 21.52 -26.14
C ALA A 205 61.40 21.07 -27.19
N PRO A 206 61.37 21.63 -28.40
CA PRO A 206 62.52 22.46 -28.78
C PRO A 206 62.20 23.72 -29.58
N GLU A 207 63.22 24.58 -29.56
CA GLU A 207 63.44 25.89 -30.18
C GLU A 207 63.48 25.89 -31.72
N SER A 208 63.65 27.13 -32.26
CA SER A 208 64.15 27.54 -33.60
C SER A 208 63.06 27.75 -34.65
N SER A 209 62.95 28.87 -35.39
CA SER A 209 63.78 30.06 -35.62
C SER A 209 62.90 31.21 -36.13
#